data_AF-A0A1I0PUA6-F1
#
_entry.id   AF-A0A1I0PUA6-F1
#
_cell.length_a   1.000
_cell.length_b   1.000
_cell.length_c   1.000
_cell.angle_alpha   90.00
_cell.angle_beta   90.00
_cell.angle_gamma   90.00
#
_symmetry.space_group_name_H-M   'P 1'
#
loop_
_entity.id
_entity.type
_entity.pdbx_description
1 polymer ?
#
loop_
_entity_poly.entity_id
_entity_poly.type
_entity_poly.pdbx_seq_one_letter_code
_entity_poly.pdbx_strand_id
1 'polypeptide(L)'
;MDTIQDLFEHGLEDIYHAEHQLLDALEELENNTDREEIAQAFAEHREETQDQIDRLEDVFDMFGEPPEKEECEGIEGLLEEYEEFTSMDPAQDVMDYHSMAAAEKTEHYEIAAYGNLIPLADQLGMDEAADLLEENLREEQGALDELKELTEEFEIDAIPAE
;
A
#
# COMPACT_ATOMS: atom_id res chain seq x y z
N MET A 1 -23.71 -4.97 -7.35
CA MET A 1 -22.73 -4.90 -8.45
C MET A 1 -23.37 -5.30 -9.77
N ASP A 2 -24.11 -4.37 -10.36
CA ASP A 2 -24.70 -4.48 -11.70
C ASP A 2 -24.20 -3.39 -12.65
N THR A 3 -23.48 -2.37 -12.15
CA THR A 3 -23.07 -1.18 -12.91
C THR A 3 -21.59 -0.82 -12.75
N ILE A 4 -21.07 0.08 -13.60
CA ILE A 4 -19.72 0.66 -13.46
C ILE A 4 -19.61 1.48 -12.18
N GLN A 5 -20.71 2.15 -11.78
CA GLN A 5 -20.76 2.90 -10.55
C GLN A 5 -20.56 1.98 -9.34
N ASP A 6 -21.28 0.85 -9.28
CA ASP A 6 -21.10 -0.16 -8.22
C ASP A 6 -19.68 -0.74 -8.19
N LEU A 7 -19.05 -0.91 -9.36
CA LEU A 7 -17.68 -1.45 -9.45
C LEU A 7 -16.64 -0.43 -8.97
N PHE A 8 -16.84 0.84 -9.31
CA PHE A 8 -15.97 1.92 -8.86
C PHE A 8 -16.09 2.13 -7.35
N GLU A 9 -17.32 2.19 -6.83
CA GLU A 9 -17.61 2.29 -5.39
C GLU A 9 -16.91 1.18 -4.61
N HIS A 10 -17.13 -0.08 -4.99
CA HIS A 10 -16.50 -1.21 -4.32
C HIS A 10 -14.97 -1.15 -4.36
N GLY A 11 -14.37 -0.84 -5.51
CA GLY A 11 -12.92 -0.72 -5.60
C GLY A 11 -12.36 0.45 -4.77
N LEU A 12 -13.12 1.54 -4.66
CA LEU A 12 -12.75 2.71 -3.87
C LEU A 12 -12.83 2.42 -2.36
N GLU A 13 -13.86 1.68 -1.92
CA GLU A 13 -13.98 1.18 -0.55
C GLU A 13 -12.87 0.18 -0.20
N ASP A 14 -12.55 -0.74 -1.12
CA ASP A 14 -11.48 -1.73 -0.95
C ASP A 14 -10.11 -1.06 -0.74
N ILE A 15 -9.71 -0.14 -1.63
CA ILE A 15 -8.42 0.54 -1.50
C ILE A 15 -8.41 1.46 -0.28
N TYR A 16 -9.52 2.14 0.02
CA TYR A 16 -9.61 2.95 1.24
C TYR A 16 -9.44 2.12 2.51
N HIS A 17 -10.01 0.92 2.58
CA HIS A 17 -9.72 0.01 3.69
C HIS A 17 -8.24 -0.38 3.74
N ALA A 18 -7.64 -0.72 2.59
CA ALA A 18 -6.24 -1.10 2.49
C ALA A 18 -5.30 -0.02 3.02
N GLU A 19 -5.43 1.22 2.55
CA GLU A 19 -4.61 2.35 3.01
C GLU A 19 -4.65 2.54 4.53
N HIS A 20 -5.85 2.41 5.12
CA HIS A 20 -5.99 2.52 6.58
C HIS A 20 -5.33 1.36 7.34
N GLN A 21 -5.30 0.15 6.78
CA GLN A 21 -4.57 -0.97 7.39
C GLN A 21 -3.05 -0.80 7.23
N LEU A 22 -2.62 -0.28 6.08
CA LEU A 22 -1.21 -0.04 5.80
C LEU A 22 -0.63 1.09 6.63
N LEU A 23 -1.39 2.14 6.91
CA LEU A 23 -0.95 3.22 7.80
C LEU A 23 -0.50 2.68 9.18
N ASP A 24 -1.23 1.71 9.73
CA ASP A 24 -0.88 1.05 10.99
C ASP A 24 0.31 0.09 10.81
N ALA A 25 0.33 -0.69 9.72
CA ALA A 25 1.41 -1.64 9.42
C ALA A 25 2.76 -0.95 9.17
N LEU A 26 2.76 0.21 8.51
CA LEU A 26 3.95 1.01 8.23
C LEU A 26 4.56 1.58 9.50
N GLU A 27 3.74 1.99 10.48
CA GLU A 27 4.24 2.36 11.80
C GLU A 27 4.94 1.18 12.49
N GLU A 28 4.41 -0.04 12.36
CA GLU A 28 5.06 -1.23 12.90
C GLU A 28 6.39 -1.52 12.17
N LEU A 29 6.40 -1.47 10.84
CA LEU A 29 7.58 -1.70 10.00
C LEU A 29 8.70 -0.70 10.30
N GLU A 30 8.37 0.59 10.42
CA GLU A 30 9.28 1.66 10.84
C GLU A 30 9.98 1.33 12.16
N ASN A 31 9.23 0.80 13.14
CA ASN A 31 9.72 0.54 14.49
C ASN A 31 10.45 -0.80 14.66
N ASN A 32 10.32 -1.71 13.69
CA ASN A 32 10.83 -3.09 13.77
C ASN A 32 12.19 -3.30 13.08
N THR A 33 12.90 -2.22 12.72
CA THR A 33 14.25 -2.29 12.15
C THR A 33 15.23 -1.36 12.87
N ASP A 34 16.49 -1.78 12.95
CA ASP A 34 17.60 -0.94 13.45
C ASP A 34 18.32 -0.19 12.30
N ARG A 35 17.93 -0.43 11.04
CA ARG A 35 18.55 0.19 9.85
C ARG A 35 17.86 1.51 9.54
N GLU A 36 18.62 2.60 9.68
CA GLU A 36 18.11 3.97 9.49
C GLU A 36 17.49 4.16 8.11
N GLU A 37 18.08 3.61 7.04
CA GLU A 37 17.54 3.72 5.69
C GLU A 37 16.18 3.01 5.50
N ILE A 38 15.98 1.83 6.11
CA ILE A 38 14.73 1.07 5.99
C ILE A 38 13.63 1.73 6.82
N ALA A 39 13.95 2.13 8.06
CA ALA A 39 12.99 2.83 8.90
C ALA A 39 12.54 4.15 8.26
N GLN A 40 13.45 4.88 7.63
CA GLN A 40 13.13 6.13 6.94
C GLN A 40 12.20 5.90 5.75
N ALA A 41 12.45 4.90 4.90
CA ALA A 41 11.57 4.60 3.77
C ALA A 41 10.14 4.27 4.21
N PHE A 42 9.98 3.46 5.26
CA PHE A 42 8.63 3.17 5.80
C PHE A 42 7.97 4.39 6.44
N ALA A 43 8.74 5.26 7.10
CA ALA A 43 8.21 6.50 7.68
C ALA A 43 7.76 7.49 6.59
N GLU A 44 8.54 7.63 5.51
CA GLU A 44 8.20 8.47 4.36
C GLU A 44 6.95 7.94 3.66
N HIS A 45 6.90 6.64 3.37
CA HIS A 45 5.73 6.02 2.77
C HIS A 45 4.47 6.13 3.67
N ARG A 46 4.61 6.02 4.99
CA ARG A 46 3.50 6.27 5.93
C ARG A 46 2.94 7.69 5.85
N GLU A 47 3.80 8.69 5.65
CA GLU A 47 3.34 10.07 5.44
C GLU A 47 2.57 10.19 4.11
N GLU A 48 3.07 9.55 3.04
CA GLU A 48 2.38 9.47 1.74
C GLU A 48 1.01 8.77 1.87
N THR A 49 0.94 7.61 2.52
CA THR A 49 -0.32 6.88 2.81
C THR A 49 -1.35 7.76 3.52
N GLN A 50 -0.94 8.63 4.45
CA GLN A 50 -1.87 9.54 5.11
C GLN A 50 -2.43 10.59 4.14
N ASP A 51 -1.61 11.12 3.23
CA ASP A 51 -2.04 12.05 2.20
C ASP A 51 -2.93 11.34 1.14
N GLN A 52 -2.62 10.08 0.80
CA GLN A 52 -3.41 9.24 -0.11
C GLN A 52 -4.83 8.99 0.44
N ILE A 53 -4.95 8.72 1.75
CA ILE A 53 -6.23 8.62 2.45
C ILE A 53 -7.02 9.92 2.31
N ASP A 54 -6.39 11.07 2.53
CA ASP A 54 -7.05 12.38 2.39
C ASP A 54 -7.55 12.60 0.95
N ARG A 55 -6.77 12.19 -0.07
CA ARG A 55 -7.21 12.24 -1.49
C ARG A 55 -8.37 11.28 -1.77
N LEU A 56 -8.38 10.09 -1.17
CA LEU A 56 -9.51 9.15 -1.29
C LEU A 56 -10.78 9.74 -0.68
N GLU A 57 -10.69 10.41 0.47
CA GLU A 57 -11.82 11.11 1.07
C GLU A 57 -12.38 12.20 0.13
N ASP A 58 -11.52 12.97 -0.53
CA ASP A 58 -11.92 13.93 -1.57
C ASP A 58 -12.62 13.23 -2.75
N VAL A 59 -12.13 12.05 -3.18
CA VAL A 59 -12.76 11.25 -4.25
C VAL A 59 -14.15 10.74 -3.83
N PHE A 60 -14.33 10.29 -2.59
CA PHE A 60 -15.65 9.91 -2.05
C PHE A 60 -16.62 11.10 -2.04
N ASP A 61 -16.16 12.27 -1.61
CA ASP A 61 -16.95 13.51 -1.64
C ASP A 61 -17.39 13.89 -3.06
N MET A 62 -16.52 13.69 -4.07
CA MET A 62 -16.87 13.88 -5.49
C MET A 62 -17.85 12.82 -6.01
N PHE A 63 -17.71 11.58 -5.56
CA PHE A 63 -18.59 10.47 -5.92
C PHE A 63 -19.99 10.65 -5.32
N GLY A 64 -20.08 11.29 -4.15
CA GLY A 64 -21.33 11.61 -3.46
C GLY A 64 -21.81 10.52 -2.51
N GLU A 65 -20.97 9.54 -2.20
CA GLU A 65 -21.19 8.51 -1.18
C GLU A 65 -20.14 8.66 -0.08
N PRO A 66 -20.48 8.38 1.19
CA PRO A 66 -19.52 8.44 2.28
C PRO A 66 -18.46 7.33 2.15
N PRO A 67 -17.23 7.55 2.62
CA PRO A 67 -16.24 6.49 2.70
C PRO A 67 -16.74 5.38 3.63
N GLU A 68 -16.95 4.18 3.08
CA GLU A 68 -17.13 2.96 3.86
C GLU A 68 -15.84 2.12 3.78
N LYS A 69 -15.46 1.55 4.93
CA LYS A 69 -14.34 0.62 5.03
C LYS A 69 -14.88 -0.78 4.82
N GLU A 70 -15.23 -1.14 3.58
CA GLU A 70 -15.50 -2.53 3.25
C GLU A 70 -14.20 -3.33 3.43
N GLU A 71 -14.30 -4.49 4.06
CA GLU A 71 -13.16 -5.32 4.43
C GLU A 71 -12.44 -5.81 3.15
N CYS A 72 -11.22 -5.33 2.94
CA CYS A 72 -10.42 -5.73 1.79
C CYS A 72 -9.68 -7.05 2.10
N GLU A 73 -10.24 -8.19 1.67
CA GLU A 73 -9.59 -9.50 1.88
C GLU A 73 -8.18 -9.60 1.24
N GLY A 74 -7.92 -8.79 0.21
CA GLY A 74 -6.64 -8.77 -0.50
C GLY A 74 -5.49 -8.28 0.37
N ILE A 75 -5.65 -7.12 1.00
CA ILE A 75 -4.63 -6.52 1.86
C ILE A 75 -4.48 -7.30 3.18
N GLU A 76 -5.59 -7.80 3.72
CA GLU A 76 -5.57 -8.62 4.93
C GLU A 76 -4.74 -9.89 4.75
N GLY A 77 -4.84 -10.53 3.57
CA GLY A 77 -4.02 -11.70 3.27
C GLY A 77 -2.52 -11.39 3.20
N LEU A 78 -2.14 -10.20 2.72
CA LEU A 78 -0.74 -9.75 2.69
C LEU A 78 -0.22 -9.46 4.09
N LEU A 79 -1.03 -8.81 4.93
CA LEU A 79 -0.71 -8.54 6.33
C LEU A 79 -0.62 -9.83 7.15
N GLU A 80 -1.54 -10.78 6.94
CA GLU A 80 -1.50 -12.10 7.58
C GLU A 80 -0.21 -12.86 7.18
N GLU A 81 0.21 -12.81 5.91
CA GLU A 81 1.48 -13.42 5.48
C GLU A 81 2.68 -12.83 6.26
N TYR A 82 2.70 -11.51 6.45
CA TYR A 82 3.74 -10.81 7.20
C TYR A 82 3.71 -11.16 8.71
N GLU A 83 2.53 -11.15 9.32
CA GLU A 83 2.36 -11.50 10.74
C GLU A 83 2.76 -12.96 11.02
N GLU A 84 2.37 -13.89 10.14
CA GLU A 84 2.75 -15.29 10.25
C GLU A 84 4.27 -15.45 10.22
N PHE A 85 4.97 -14.76 9.32
CA PHE A 85 6.43 -14.78 9.24
C PHE A 85 7.08 -14.19 10.50
N THR A 86 6.61 -13.02 10.95
CA THR A 86 7.08 -12.36 12.17
C THR A 86 6.95 -13.27 13.39
N SER A 87 5.86 -14.03 13.48
CA SER A 87 5.60 -14.98 14.58
C SER A 87 6.62 -16.14 14.67
N MET A 88 7.40 -16.36 13.60
CA MET A 88 8.47 -17.36 13.57
C MET A 88 9.75 -16.90 14.29
N ASP A 89 9.80 -15.65 14.78
CA ASP A 89 10.94 -15.03 15.47
C ASP A 89 12.24 -15.09 14.63
N PRO A 90 12.22 -14.56 13.39
CA PRO A 90 13.40 -14.56 12.52
C PRO A 90 14.52 -13.68 13.09
N ALA A 91 15.76 -13.94 12.65
CA ALA A 91 16.86 -13.03 12.94
C ALA A 91 16.64 -11.67 12.28
N GLN A 92 17.15 -10.58 12.86
CA GLN A 92 16.90 -9.21 12.39
C GLN A 92 17.18 -9.00 10.90
N ASP A 93 18.32 -9.47 10.37
CA ASP A 93 18.64 -9.31 8.94
C ASP A 93 17.65 -10.06 8.03
N VAL A 94 17.10 -11.18 8.51
CA VAL A 94 16.06 -11.94 7.78
C VAL A 94 14.73 -11.21 7.85
N MET A 95 14.42 -10.59 8.99
CA MET A 95 13.23 -9.77 9.19
C MET A 95 13.27 -8.54 8.28
N ASP A 96 14.36 -7.77 8.30
CA ASP A 96 14.53 -6.56 7.48
C ASP A 96 14.30 -6.84 5.99
N TYR A 97 14.94 -7.90 5.47
CA TYR A 97 14.76 -8.30 4.07
C TYR A 97 13.32 -8.74 3.77
N HIS A 98 12.69 -9.49 4.69
CA HIS A 98 11.31 -9.90 4.52
C HIS A 98 10.35 -8.72 4.54
N SER A 99 10.53 -7.76 5.44
CA SER A 99 9.74 -6.53 5.55
C SER A 99 9.73 -5.76 4.23
N MET A 100 10.89 -5.51 3.63
CA MET A 100 10.97 -4.83 2.33
C MET A 100 10.31 -5.66 1.23
N ALA A 101 10.55 -6.96 1.18
CA ALA A 101 9.93 -7.84 0.17
C ALA A 101 8.39 -7.97 0.35
N ALA A 102 7.88 -7.87 1.58
CA ALA A 102 6.45 -7.86 1.86
C ALA A 102 5.84 -6.52 1.43
N ALA A 103 6.48 -5.39 1.76
CA ALA A 103 6.07 -4.08 1.29
C ALA A 103 6.04 -4.00 -0.24
N GLU A 104 7.07 -4.50 -0.95
CA GLU A 104 7.05 -4.55 -2.43
C GLU A 104 5.82 -5.30 -3.00
N LYS A 105 5.32 -6.34 -2.33
CA LYS A 105 4.10 -7.05 -2.75
C LYS A 105 2.86 -6.19 -2.54
N THR A 106 2.81 -5.45 -1.43
CA THR A 106 1.76 -4.48 -1.13
C THR A 106 1.71 -3.39 -2.18
N GLU A 107 2.83 -2.75 -2.51
CA GLU A 107 2.87 -1.74 -3.57
C GLU A 107 2.33 -2.28 -4.91
N HIS A 108 2.67 -3.53 -5.24
CA HIS A 108 2.17 -4.17 -6.44
C HIS A 108 0.65 -4.39 -6.43
N TYR A 109 0.06 -4.61 -5.27
CA TYR A 109 -1.39 -4.68 -5.09
C TYR A 109 -2.02 -3.29 -5.31
N GLU A 110 -1.46 -2.24 -4.70
CA GLU A 110 -2.01 -0.88 -4.76
C GLU A 110 -1.88 -0.25 -6.14
N ILE A 111 -0.73 -0.44 -6.80
CA ILE A 111 -0.53 -0.06 -8.21
C ILE A 111 -1.61 -0.69 -9.10
N ALA A 112 -1.97 -1.94 -8.84
CA ALA A 112 -3.03 -2.60 -9.59
C ALA A 112 -4.41 -2.04 -9.22
N ALA A 113 -4.68 -1.78 -7.93
CA ALA A 113 -5.94 -1.22 -7.46
C ALA A 113 -6.20 0.18 -8.06
N TYR A 114 -5.28 1.13 -7.86
CA TYR A 114 -5.37 2.47 -8.44
C TYR A 114 -5.42 2.44 -9.97
N GLY A 115 -4.57 1.62 -10.61
CA GLY A 115 -4.57 1.45 -12.06
C GLY A 115 -5.89 0.93 -12.64
N ASN A 116 -6.68 0.19 -11.85
CA ASN A 116 -8.02 -0.27 -12.24
C ASN A 116 -9.10 0.78 -11.97
N LEU A 117 -8.96 1.62 -10.96
CA LEU A 117 -9.93 2.66 -10.58
C LEU A 117 -9.93 3.86 -11.53
N ILE A 118 -8.75 4.32 -11.96
CA ILE A 118 -8.60 5.49 -12.85
C ILE A 118 -9.48 5.40 -14.11
N PRO A 119 -9.44 4.33 -14.93
CA PRO A 119 -10.29 4.25 -16.12
C PRO A 119 -11.79 4.14 -15.80
N LEU A 120 -12.17 3.72 -14.60
CA LEU A 120 -13.57 3.71 -14.16
C LEU A 120 -14.03 5.14 -13.81
N ALA A 121 -13.21 5.91 -13.10
CA ALA A 121 -13.46 7.33 -12.82
C ALA A 121 -13.61 8.13 -14.12
N ASP A 122 -12.71 7.93 -15.10
CA ASP A 122 -12.81 8.52 -16.44
C ASP A 122 -14.15 8.17 -17.12
N GLN A 123 -14.55 6.91 -17.05
CA GLN A 123 -15.77 6.42 -17.69
C GLN A 123 -17.05 6.99 -17.04
N LEU A 124 -16.98 7.36 -15.77
CA LEU A 124 -18.04 8.03 -15.03
C LEU A 124 -18.03 9.56 -15.24
N GLY A 125 -17.00 10.10 -15.91
CA GLY A 125 -16.83 11.53 -16.16
C GLY A 125 -16.35 12.30 -14.93
N MET A 126 -15.63 11.62 -14.03
CA MET A 126 -15.05 12.18 -12.81
C MET A 126 -13.57 12.49 -13.03
N ASP A 127 -13.27 13.39 -13.99
CA ASP A 127 -11.89 13.69 -14.42
C ASP A 127 -10.98 14.11 -13.24
N GLU A 128 -11.52 14.91 -12.29
CA GLU A 128 -10.77 15.35 -11.11
C GLU A 128 -10.45 14.20 -10.14
N ALA A 129 -11.36 13.23 -9.99
CA ALA A 129 -11.09 12.03 -9.20
C ALA A 129 -10.04 11.13 -9.86
N ALA A 130 -10.08 11.00 -11.19
CA ALA A 130 -9.08 10.27 -11.94
C ALA A 130 -7.67 10.89 -11.76
N ASP A 131 -7.58 12.22 -11.77
CA ASP A 131 -6.32 12.94 -11.52
C ASP A 131 -5.77 12.67 -10.10
N LEU A 132 -6.62 12.67 -9.07
CA LEU A 132 -6.23 12.35 -7.68
C LEU A 132 -5.77 10.90 -7.53
N LEU A 133 -6.49 9.94 -8.12
CA LEU A 133 -6.11 8.52 -8.09
C LEU A 133 -4.81 8.27 -8.88
N GLU A 134 -4.55 9.04 -9.94
CA GLU A 134 -3.26 8.99 -10.66
C GLU A 134 -2.12 9.62 -9.83
N GLU A 135 -2.43 10.51 -8.87
CA GLU A 135 -1.44 11.01 -7.92
C GLU A 135 -1.00 9.90 -6.95
N ASN A 136 -1.94 9.22 -6.28
CA ASN A 136 -1.64 8.07 -5.41
C ASN A 136 -0.88 6.98 -6.17
N LEU A 137 -1.34 6.61 -7.38
CA LEU A 137 -0.64 5.64 -8.24
C LEU A 137 0.84 5.98 -8.50
N ARG A 138 1.18 7.27 -8.64
CA ARG A 138 2.56 7.69 -8.88
C ARG A 138 3.40 7.64 -7.61
N GLU A 139 2.78 7.89 -6.45
CA GLU A 139 3.43 7.75 -5.14
C GLU A 139 3.76 6.27 -4.89
N GLU A 140 2.82 5.33 -5.09
CA GLU A 140 3.12 3.88 -4.90
C GLU A 140 4.20 3.37 -5.87
N GLN A 141 4.23 3.91 -7.09
CA GLN A 141 5.30 3.59 -8.03
C GLN A 141 6.66 4.10 -7.54
N GLY A 142 6.69 5.27 -6.92
CA GLY A 142 7.88 5.85 -6.31
C GLY A 142 8.36 5.04 -5.11
N ALA A 143 7.45 4.71 -4.19
CA ALA A 143 7.73 3.87 -3.03
C ALA A 143 8.25 2.48 -3.42
N LEU A 144 7.63 1.85 -4.42
CA LEU A 144 8.11 0.57 -4.96
C LEU A 144 9.52 0.67 -5.56
N ASP A 145 9.82 1.76 -6.28
CA ASP A 145 11.14 1.95 -6.85
C ASP A 145 12.19 2.15 -5.74
N GLU A 146 11.86 2.91 -4.69
CA GLU A 146 12.74 3.09 -3.51
C GLU A 146 12.96 1.77 -2.75
N LEU A 147 11.90 1.01 -2.48
CA LEU A 147 12.01 -0.30 -1.82
C LEU A 147 12.89 -1.27 -2.61
N LYS A 148 12.76 -1.29 -3.94
CA LYS A 148 13.62 -2.11 -4.80
C LYS A 148 15.08 -1.70 -4.72
N GLU A 149 15.37 -0.40 -4.72
CA GLU A 149 16.74 0.09 -4.56
C GLU A 149 17.32 -0.39 -3.21
N LEU A 150 16.57 -0.28 -2.12
CA LEU A 150 16.98 -0.78 -0.81
C LEU A 150 17.17 -2.29 -0.78
N THR A 151 16.25 -3.06 -1.37
CA THR A 151 16.35 -4.53 -1.46
C THR A 151 17.55 -4.97 -2.30
N GLU A 152 17.87 -4.27 -3.40
CA GLU A 152 19.04 -4.54 -4.25
C GLU A 152 20.36 -4.21 -3.55
N GLU A 153 20.38 -3.15 -2.72
CA GLU A 153 21.55 -2.76 -1.93
C GLU A 153 21.72 -3.58 -0.65
N PHE A 154 20.69 -4.32 -0.22
CA PHE A 154 20.74 -5.15 0.96
C PHE A 154 21.81 -6.26 0.81
N GLU A 155 22.68 -6.39 1.81
CA GLU A 155 23.74 -7.41 1.82
C GLU A 155 23.16 -8.82 2.13
N ILE A 156 22.40 -9.40 1.19
CA ILE A 156 21.77 -10.74 1.34
C ILE A 156 22.81 -11.81 1.68
N ASP A 157 24.04 -11.67 1.20
CA ASP A 157 25.15 -12.60 1.50
C ASP A 157 25.52 -12.66 2.99
N ALA A 158 25.08 -11.69 3.80
CA ALA A 158 25.22 -11.71 5.26
C ALA A 158 24.24 -12.69 5.93
N ILE A 159 23.13 -13.04 5.27
CA ILE A 159 22.16 -14.03 5.74
C ILE A 159 22.71 -15.45 5.50
N PRO A 160 22.85 -16.29 6.54
CA PRO A 160 23.35 -17.66 6.37
C PRO A 160 22.43 -18.50 5.47
N ALA A 161 23.04 -19.23 4.53
CA ALA A 161 22.30 -20.15 3.65
C ALA A 161 21.88 -21.47 4.34
N GLU A 162 22.56 -21.86 5.44
CA GLU A 162 22.30 -23.08 6.26
C GLU A 162 22.60 -22.84 7.75
#